data_AF-A0A1Z4KT55-F1
#
_entry.id   AF-A0A1Z4KT55-F1
#
_cell.length_a   1.000
_cell.length_b   1.000
_cell.length_c   1.000
_cell.angle_alpha   90.00
_cell.angle_beta   90.00
_cell.angle_gamma   90.00
#
_symmetry.space_group_name_H-M   'P 1'
#
loop_
_entity.id
_entity.type
_entity.pdbx_description
1 polymer ?
#
loop_
_entity_poly.entity_id
_entity_poly.type
_entity_poly.pdbx_seq_one_letter_code
_entity_poly.pdbx_strand_id
1 'polypeptide(L)'
;MDQWQKDLMEMVETVADEVERFFLGMGEMVDAFFELTEEFTEQVQHNIVTEVDQYLQDLTEPILDIYWELEDVVADVDPGFPYSVEATTEQNAACIGCSNYHGHVYGGNLLVCGMHPHGWDDGSCPDWERE
;
A
#
# COMPACT_ATOMS: atom_id res chain seq x y z
N MET A 1 -4.57 -40.93 18.85
CA MET A 1 -4.52 -39.46 18.98
C MET A 1 -5.09 -39.12 20.33
N ASP A 2 -4.33 -38.38 21.11
CA ASP A 2 -4.73 -37.91 22.43
C ASP A 2 -5.88 -36.91 22.30
N GLN A 3 -6.68 -36.76 23.36
CA GLN A 3 -7.89 -35.93 23.36
C GLN A 3 -7.61 -34.48 22.90
N TRP A 4 -6.51 -33.90 23.36
CA TRP A 4 -6.10 -32.52 23.02
C TRP A 4 -5.81 -32.30 21.53
N GLN A 5 -5.38 -33.35 20.80
CA GLN A 5 -5.12 -33.25 19.36
C GLN A 5 -6.43 -33.17 18.56
N LYS A 6 -7.48 -33.82 19.05
CA LYS A 6 -8.81 -33.76 18.43
C LYS A 6 -9.44 -32.40 18.67
N ASP A 7 -9.36 -31.90 19.91
CA ASP A 7 -9.92 -30.60 20.28
C ASP A 7 -9.25 -29.45 19.51
N LEU A 8 -7.93 -29.54 19.26
CA LEU A 8 -7.21 -28.54 18.45
C LEU A 8 -7.59 -28.63 16.97
N MET A 9 -7.78 -29.83 16.43
CA MET A 9 -8.18 -30.02 15.03
C MET A 9 -9.58 -29.47 14.76
N GLU A 10 -10.52 -29.72 15.68
CA GLU A 10 -11.89 -29.22 15.60
C GLU A 10 -11.96 -27.68 15.71
N MET A 11 -11.13 -27.09 16.56
CA MET A 11 -11.01 -25.63 16.65
C MET A 11 -10.43 -25.02 15.38
N VAL A 12 -9.39 -25.63 14.80
CA VAL A 12 -8.76 -25.14 13.56
C VAL A 12 -9.72 -25.25 12.37
N GLU A 13 -10.48 -26.35 12.26
CA GLU A 13 -11.52 -26.49 11.24
C GLU A 13 -12.59 -25.41 11.36
N THR A 14 -13.06 -25.13 12.59
CA THR A 14 -14.07 -24.09 12.84
C THR A 14 -13.56 -22.70 12.46
N VAL A 15 -12.31 -22.38 12.81
CA VAL A 15 -11.70 -21.08 12.47
C VAL A 15 -11.44 -20.97 10.96
N ALA A 16 -11.01 -22.06 10.31
CA ALA A 16 -10.82 -22.06 8.87
C ALA A 16 -12.14 -21.79 8.11
N ASP A 17 -13.23 -22.42 8.55
CA ASP A 17 -14.56 -22.21 7.99
C ASP A 17 -15.07 -20.77 8.16
N GLU A 18 -14.83 -20.15 9.34
CA GLU A 18 -15.20 -18.76 9.59
C GLU A 18 -14.40 -17.77 8.73
N VAL A 19 -13.10 -18.04 8.55
CA VAL A 19 -12.21 -17.22 7.71
C VAL A 19 -12.61 -17.31 6.24
N GLU A 20 -12.86 -18.51 5.70
CA GLU A 20 -13.35 -18.67 4.32
C GLU A 20 -14.66 -17.92 4.10
N ARG A 21 -15.59 -18.00 5.07
CA ARG A 21 -16.87 -17.30 4.99
C ARG A 21 -16.71 -15.77 5.01
N PHE A 22 -15.76 -15.25 5.77
CA PHE A 22 -15.43 -13.82 5.78
C PHE A 22 -14.87 -13.36 4.42
N PHE A 23 -13.92 -14.10 3.85
CA PHE A 23 -13.34 -13.76 2.54
C PHE A 23 -14.38 -13.82 1.42
N LEU A 24 -15.29 -14.79 1.45
CA LEU A 24 -16.41 -14.84 0.49
C LEU A 24 -17.33 -13.62 0.60
N GLY A 25 -17.68 -13.20 1.81
CA GLY A 25 -18.50 -12.00 2.02
C GLY A 25 -17.80 -10.69 1.59
N MET A 26 -16.48 -10.63 1.73
CA MET A 26 -15.69 -9.49 1.26
C MET A 26 -15.65 -9.43 -0.28
N GLY A 27 -15.59 -10.58 -0.97
CA GLY A 27 -15.67 -10.63 -2.43
C GLY A 27 -16.97 -10.04 -2.97
N GLU A 28 -18.11 -10.42 -2.36
CA GLU A 28 -19.43 -9.86 -2.72
C GLU A 28 -19.52 -8.34 -2.46
N MET A 29 -18.89 -7.86 -1.38
CA MET A 29 -18.84 -6.43 -1.06
C MET A 29 -17.97 -5.65 -2.07
N VAL A 30 -16.83 -6.22 -2.48
CA VAL A 30 -15.93 -5.63 -3.48
C VAL A 30 -16.62 -5.58 -4.83
N ASP A 31 -17.32 -6.63 -5.24
CA ASP A 31 -18.09 -6.64 -6.49
C ASP A 31 -19.19 -5.56 -6.48
N ALA A 32 -19.94 -5.43 -5.38
CA ALA A 32 -20.93 -4.36 -5.22
C ALA A 32 -20.30 -2.96 -5.27
N PHE A 33 -19.09 -2.80 -4.72
CA PHE A 33 -18.35 -1.54 -4.79
C PHE A 33 -17.87 -1.22 -6.21
N PHE A 34 -17.42 -2.23 -6.97
CA PHE A 34 -17.06 -2.07 -8.38
C PHE A 34 -18.26 -1.72 -9.25
N GLU A 35 -19.41 -2.37 -9.04
CA GLU A 35 -20.65 -2.04 -9.75
C GLU A 35 -21.11 -0.61 -9.44
N LEU A 36 -21.07 -0.19 -8.18
CA LEU A 36 -21.37 1.19 -7.78
C LEU A 36 -20.39 2.18 -8.42
N THR A 37 -19.10 1.84 -8.51
CA THR A 37 -18.07 2.71 -9.11
C THR A 37 -18.25 2.85 -10.62
N GLU A 38 -18.62 1.77 -11.32
CA GLU A 38 -18.86 1.76 -12.76
C GLU A 38 -20.13 2.55 -13.11
N GLU A 39 -21.23 2.40 -12.35
CA GLU A 39 -22.46 3.17 -12.53
C GLU A 39 -22.27 4.67 -12.21
N PHE A 40 -21.39 5.00 -11.26
CA PHE A 40 -21.10 6.38 -10.87
C PHE A 40 -20.25 7.11 -11.93
N THR A 41 -19.37 6.41 -12.64
CA THR A 41 -18.41 7.01 -13.59
C THR A 41 -19.11 7.76 -14.75
N GLU A 42 -20.30 7.33 -15.19
CA GLU A 42 -21.02 8.01 -16.28
C GLU A 42 -21.79 9.27 -15.83
N GLN A 43 -22.15 9.40 -14.54
CA GLN A 43 -22.97 10.52 -14.02
C GLN A 43 -22.16 11.64 -13.34
N VAL A 44 -20.86 11.44 -13.10
CA VAL A 44 -20.02 12.28 -12.20
C VAL A 44 -19.36 13.51 -12.86
N GLN A 45 -19.36 13.63 -14.18
CA GLN A 45 -18.51 14.62 -14.86
C GLN A 45 -18.78 16.11 -14.56
N HIS A 46 -19.84 16.51 -13.85
CA HIS A 46 -20.12 17.95 -13.71
C HIS A 46 -20.51 18.49 -12.32
N ASN A 47 -20.96 17.67 -11.35
CA ASN A 47 -21.46 18.23 -10.06
C ASN A 47 -20.96 17.51 -8.79
N ILE A 48 -20.20 16.42 -8.89
CA ILE A 48 -19.93 15.52 -7.76
C ILE A 48 -18.51 15.64 -7.18
N VAL A 49 -17.59 16.38 -7.82
CA VAL A 49 -16.19 16.49 -7.35
C VAL A 49 -16.08 17.07 -5.94
N THR A 50 -16.97 18.00 -5.56
CA THR A 50 -16.92 18.64 -4.24
C THR A 50 -17.62 17.88 -3.13
N GLU A 51 -18.67 17.10 -3.42
CA GLU A 51 -19.36 16.30 -2.38
C GLU A 51 -18.65 14.97 -2.12
N VAL A 52 -18.01 14.37 -3.14
CA VAL A 52 -17.23 13.14 -2.98
C VAL A 52 -15.91 13.37 -2.25
N ASP A 53 -15.27 14.52 -2.41
CA ASP A 53 -14.05 14.85 -1.64
C ASP A 53 -14.35 14.87 -0.13
N GLN A 54 -15.51 15.41 0.24
CA GLN A 54 -15.94 15.52 1.63
C GLN A 54 -16.40 14.16 2.19
N TYR A 55 -17.11 13.35 1.40
CA TYR A 55 -17.52 12.00 1.80
C TYR A 55 -16.35 11.00 1.85
N LEU A 56 -15.36 11.16 0.97
CA LEU A 56 -14.11 10.38 1.04
C LEU A 56 -13.33 10.76 2.28
N GLN A 57 -13.21 12.04 2.64
CA GLN A 57 -12.55 12.46 3.88
C GLN A 57 -13.23 11.81 5.11
N ASP A 58 -14.56 11.86 5.19
CA ASP A 58 -15.33 11.27 6.30
C ASP A 58 -15.19 9.74 6.39
N LEU A 59 -14.97 9.05 5.26
CA LEU A 59 -14.75 7.60 5.21
C LEU A 59 -13.27 7.22 5.44
N THR A 60 -12.33 8.11 5.11
CA THR A 60 -10.89 7.89 5.23
C THR A 60 -10.42 8.05 6.67
N GLU A 61 -10.96 9.01 7.43
CA GLU A 61 -10.62 9.22 8.85
C GLU A 61 -10.74 7.95 9.71
N PRO A 62 -11.88 7.23 9.74
CA PRO A 62 -12.02 6.03 10.56
C PRO A 62 -11.13 4.87 10.09
N ILE A 63 -10.79 4.80 8.81
CA ILE A 63 -9.88 3.78 8.27
C ILE A 63 -8.43 4.11 8.63
N LEU A 64 -8.03 5.37 8.53
CA LEU A 64 -6.70 5.86 8.92
C LEU A 64 -6.48 5.74 10.43
N ASP A 65 -7.48 6.01 11.26
CA ASP A 65 -7.38 5.85 12.72
C ASP A 65 -7.16 4.39 13.12
N ILE A 66 -7.83 3.43 12.46
CA ILE A 66 -7.57 1.99 12.66
C ILE A 66 -6.15 1.64 12.20
N TYR A 67 -5.69 2.20 11.08
CA TYR A 67 -4.33 2.01 10.57
C TYR A 67 -3.26 2.57 11.52
N TRP A 68 -3.55 3.71 12.15
CA TRP A 68 -2.70 4.38 13.13
C TRP A 68 -2.70 3.66 14.49
N GLU A 69 -3.84 3.11 14.92
CA GLU A 69 -3.92 2.26 16.13
C GLU A 69 -3.20 0.92 15.95
N LEU A 70 -3.11 0.41 14.71
CA LEU A 70 -2.30 -0.73 14.34
C LEU A 70 -0.82 -0.38 14.06
N GLU A 71 -0.41 0.90 14.06
CA GLU A 71 0.95 1.35 13.72
C GLU A 71 2.02 0.69 14.60
N ASP A 72 1.74 0.50 15.90
CA ASP A 72 2.62 -0.21 16.85
C ASP A 72 2.80 -1.71 16.50
N VAL A 73 1.92 -2.27 15.66
CA VAL A 73 1.94 -3.67 15.20
C VAL A 73 2.44 -3.78 13.75
N VAL A 74 2.23 -2.75 12.90
CA VAL A 74 2.70 -2.70 11.51
C VAL A 74 4.01 -1.94 11.29
N ALA A 75 4.65 -1.39 12.33
CA ALA A 75 5.95 -0.73 12.20
C ALA A 75 7.06 -1.61 11.57
N ASP A 76 6.94 -2.93 11.66
CA ASP A 76 7.82 -3.91 11.00
C ASP A 76 7.20 -4.59 9.76
N VAL A 77 5.97 -4.24 9.39
CA VAL A 77 5.31 -4.76 8.19
C VAL A 77 5.69 -3.84 7.05
N ASP A 78 6.71 -4.26 6.30
CA ASP A 78 6.99 -3.72 4.98
C ASP A 78 5.67 -3.62 4.21
N PRO A 79 5.28 -2.43 3.70
CA PRO A 79 3.95 -2.21 3.16
C PRO A 79 3.56 -3.15 2.02
N GLY A 80 4.46 -4.01 1.52
CA GLY A 80 4.24 -4.95 0.42
C GLY A 80 4.06 -4.25 -0.93
N PHE A 81 3.71 -2.97 -0.90
CA PHE A 81 3.52 -2.09 -2.03
C PHE A 81 4.72 -1.15 -2.16
N PRO A 82 5.21 -0.94 -3.40
CA PRO A 82 6.27 0.02 -3.63
C PRO A 82 5.83 1.45 -3.31
N TYR A 83 6.64 2.18 -2.57
CA TYR A 83 6.43 3.61 -2.30
C TYR A 83 7.63 4.43 -2.78
N SER A 84 7.36 5.67 -3.19
CA SER A 84 8.39 6.58 -3.70
C SER A 84 9.11 7.30 -2.56
N VAL A 85 10.40 7.55 -2.78
CA VAL A 85 11.29 8.31 -1.89
C VAL A 85 12.02 9.31 -2.75
N GLU A 86 11.92 10.59 -2.44
CA GLU A 86 12.65 11.63 -3.15
C GLU A 86 14.13 11.65 -2.76
N ALA A 87 15.00 12.04 -3.70
CA ALA A 87 16.40 12.30 -3.39
C ALA A 87 16.51 13.57 -2.54
N THR A 88 17.23 13.49 -1.43
CA THR A 88 17.47 14.59 -0.51
C THR A 88 18.96 14.84 -0.35
N THR A 89 19.33 15.92 0.34
CA THR A 89 20.75 16.18 0.65
C THR A 89 21.34 15.15 1.61
N GLU A 90 20.48 14.44 2.36
CA GLU A 90 20.88 13.42 3.32
C GLU A 90 20.89 12.01 2.70
N GLN A 91 20.05 11.77 1.69
CA GLN A 91 19.93 10.50 0.98
C GLN A 91 19.98 10.71 -0.52
N ASN A 92 20.95 10.10 -1.19
CA ASN A 92 21.12 10.13 -2.65
C ASN A 92 21.33 11.56 -3.20
N ALA A 93 22.15 12.37 -2.52
CA ALA A 93 22.40 13.76 -2.90
C ALA A 93 22.90 13.92 -4.35
N ALA A 94 23.69 12.96 -4.84
CA ALA A 94 24.20 12.92 -6.21
C ALA A 94 23.11 12.77 -7.28
N CYS A 95 21.92 12.32 -6.89
CA CYS A 95 20.80 12.01 -7.77
C CYS A 95 19.71 13.08 -7.76
N ILE A 96 19.86 14.15 -6.96
CA ILE A 96 18.89 15.26 -6.95
C ILE A 96 18.76 15.84 -8.35
N GLY A 97 17.54 15.81 -8.89
CA GLY A 97 17.22 16.34 -10.22
C GLY A 97 17.76 15.51 -11.39
N CYS A 98 18.17 14.27 -11.15
CA CYS A 98 18.59 13.34 -12.20
C CYS A 98 17.37 12.69 -12.86
N SER A 99 17.31 12.67 -14.20
CA SER A 99 16.25 12.00 -14.97
C SER A 99 16.24 10.47 -14.78
N ASN A 100 17.38 9.90 -14.38
CA ASN A 100 17.52 8.46 -14.13
C ASN A 100 17.11 8.05 -12.70
N TYR A 101 16.76 9.00 -11.84
CA TYR A 101 16.36 8.67 -10.47
C TYR A 101 15.00 7.94 -10.45
N HIS A 102 15.00 6.73 -9.89
CA HIS A 102 13.80 5.91 -9.73
C HIS A 102 13.18 6.08 -8.34
N GLY A 103 13.99 5.98 -7.28
CA GLY A 103 13.58 6.27 -5.91
C GLY A 103 12.35 5.53 -5.43
N HIS A 104 12.29 4.19 -5.56
CA HIS A 104 11.19 3.39 -5.02
C HIS A 104 11.69 2.31 -4.08
N VAL A 105 10.99 2.11 -2.98
CA VAL A 105 11.27 1.03 -2.02
C VAL A 105 10.46 -0.20 -2.37
N TYR A 106 11.12 -1.35 -2.47
CA TYR A 106 10.50 -2.65 -2.69
C TYR A 106 10.92 -3.60 -1.57
N GLY A 107 10.01 -4.17 -0.81
CA GLY A 107 10.43 -5.15 0.21
C GLY A 107 11.32 -4.54 1.29
N GLY A 108 11.12 -3.25 1.64
CA GLY A 108 12.02 -2.48 2.50
C GLY A 108 13.35 -2.05 1.85
N ASN A 109 13.61 -2.37 0.58
CA ASN A 109 14.86 -2.01 -0.10
C ASN A 109 14.66 -0.88 -1.11
N LEU A 110 15.33 0.25 -0.90
CA LEU A 110 15.32 1.38 -1.83
C LEU A 110 16.11 1.07 -3.10
N LEU A 111 15.44 1.12 -4.25
CA LEU A 111 16.05 1.15 -5.57
C LEU A 111 16.19 2.60 -6.02
N VAL A 112 17.42 3.08 -6.06
CA VAL A 112 17.75 4.49 -6.31
C VAL A 112 17.67 4.84 -7.80
N CYS A 113 18.36 4.10 -8.67
CA CYS A 113 18.25 4.24 -10.13
C CYS A 113 18.60 2.93 -10.85
N GLY A 114 18.26 2.85 -12.14
CA GLY A 114 18.57 1.67 -12.97
C GLY A 114 20.08 1.48 -13.24
N MET A 115 20.87 2.55 -13.19
CA MET A 115 22.33 2.51 -13.42
C MET A 115 23.12 2.21 -12.13
N HIS A 116 22.67 2.77 -11.02
CA HIS A 116 23.24 2.61 -9.68
C HIS A 116 22.12 2.25 -8.69
N PRO A 117 21.83 0.95 -8.51
CA PRO A 117 20.72 0.49 -7.67
C PRO A 117 20.74 1.04 -6.23
N HIS A 118 21.92 1.30 -5.69
CA HIS A 118 22.12 1.83 -4.33
C HIS A 118 22.43 3.34 -4.30
N GLY A 119 22.36 4.01 -5.45
CA GLY A 119 22.76 5.40 -5.58
C GLY A 119 24.27 5.57 -5.77
N TRP A 120 24.68 6.83 -5.84
CA TRP A 120 26.07 7.22 -6.00
C TRP A 120 26.47 8.09 -4.81
N ASP A 121 27.57 7.74 -4.15
CA ASP A 121 27.97 8.35 -2.87
C ASP A 121 28.74 9.68 -3.04
N ASP A 122 29.43 9.88 -4.17
CA ASP A 122 30.16 11.12 -4.41
C ASP A 122 29.23 12.28 -4.79
N GLY A 123 29.73 13.51 -4.75
CA GLY A 123 28.92 14.71 -4.99
C GLY A 123 28.30 14.86 -6.39
N SER A 124 28.60 13.98 -7.35
CA SER A 124 27.99 13.98 -8.68
C SER A 124 28.00 12.58 -9.29
N CYS A 125 26.82 12.11 -9.71
CA CYS A 125 26.63 10.82 -10.36
C CYS A 125 27.23 10.84 -11.79
N PRO A 126 27.98 9.79 -12.21
CA PRO A 126 28.56 9.73 -13.56
C PRO A 126 27.50 9.60 -14.66
N ASP A 127 26.35 8.99 -14.34
CA ASP A 127 25.20 8.80 -15.22
C ASP A 127 24.11 9.86 -14.99
N TRP A 128 24.50 11.04 -14.49
CA TRP A 128 23.57 12.15 -14.24
C TRP A 128 23.13 12.79 -15.56
N GLU A 129 21.82 12.75 -15.81
CA GLU A 129 21.18 13.42 -16.93
C GLU A 129 20.08 14.35 -16.42
N ARG A 130 19.84 15.45 -17.14
CA ARG A 130 18.83 16.45 -16.82
C ARG A 130 17.93 16.64 -18.04
N GLU A 131 16.62 16.72 -17.80
CA GLU A 131 15.64 17.20 -18.79
C GLU A 131 15.77 18.71 -19.08
#